data_AF-A0A6X7S317-F1
#
_entry.id   AF-A0A6X7S317-F1
#
_cell.length_a   1.000
_cell.length_b   1.000
_cell.length_c   1.000
_cell.angle_alpha   90.00
_cell.angle_beta   90.00
_cell.angle_gamma   90.00
#
_symmetry.space_group_name_H-M   'P 1'
#
loop_
_entity.id
_entity.type
_entity.pdbx_description
1 polymer ?
#
loop_
_entity_poly.entity_id
_entity_poly.type
_entity_poly.pdbx_seq_one_letter_code
_entity_poly.pdbx_strand_id
1 'polypeptide(L)'
;MTYEDNIENEMVDWQNERTFESIELTTLDHAIAAYRHYKSKNIDLTKLEQNDIFRDIYEIKSIIYSYGSDFIEEKKEKDKISPISEQNRNCFDDPHNVLYNDNMFKYVYSDTLVDYQKAIKWIKDPEELKDTLEQAALKKNGNFYISDLVDYYKDENISFNEIPKEIEERFLKGDYDKFKTDANSNNYEELRSHYENKELLKEFSSNEQKEKRQRFERIRNEPLKIKRRL
;
A
#
# COMPACT_ATOMS: atom_id res chain seq x y z
N MET A 1 -26.65 48.70 -30.10
CA MET A 1 -26.20 47.58 -29.25
C MET A 1 -27.29 46.53 -29.32
N THR A 2 -27.18 45.69 -30.34
CA THR A 2 -28.02 44.54 -30.58
C THR A 2 -27.54 43.39 -29.70
N TYR A 3 -28.45 42.52 -29.26
CA TYR A 3 -28.23 41.38 -28.38
C TYR A 3 -27.19 40.35 -28.88
N GLU A 4 -26.62 40.55 -30.08
CA GLU A 4 -25.65 39.66 -30.71
C GLU A 4 -24.20 39.96 -30.27
N ASP A 5 -23.90 41.17 -29.79
CA ASP A 5 -22.54 41.55 -29.37
C ASP A 5 -22.16 41.02 -27.96
N ASN A 6 -23.10 40.40 -27.24
CA ASN A 6 -22.86 39.81 -25.92
C ASN A 6 -22.64 38.29 -25.95
N ILE A 7 -22.84 37.62 -27.10
CA ILE A 7 -22.60 36.17 -27.20
C ILE A 7 -21.11 35.88 -27.46
N GLU A 8 -20.35 36.82 -28.04
CA GLU A 8 -18.91 36.64 -28.28
C GLU A 8 -18.05 36.83 -27.02
N ASN A 9 -18.57 37.46 -25.95
CA ASN A 9 -17.87 37.57 -24.66
C ASN A 9 -18.30 36.52 -23.62
N GLU A 10 -19.28 35.67 -23.94
CA GLU A 10 -19.54 34.40 -23.23
C GLU A 10 -18.85 33.20 -23.91
N MET A 11 -17.92 33.46 -24.84
CA MET A 11 -16.99 32.46 -25.39
C MET A 11 -15.66 32.40 -24.62
N VAL A 12 -15.65 32.87 -23.37
CA VAL A 12 -14.51 32.68 -22.46
C VAL A 12 -14.80 31.46 -21.57
N ASP A 13 -13.93 30.46 -21.68
CA ASP A 13 -13.78 29.28 -20.81
C ASP A 13 -14.64 28.01 -21.00
N TRP A 14 -15.21 27.79 -22.18
CA TRP A 14 -15.70 26.43 -22.54
C TRP A 14 -14.65 25.57 -23.26
N GLN A 15 -13.47 26.13 -23.54
CA GLN A 15 -12.29 25.43 -24.07
C GLN A 15 -11.36 24.87 -22.99
N ASN A 16 -11.69 24.99 -21.70
CA ASN A 16 -11.11 24.11 -20.68
C ASN A 16 -11.81 22.76 -20.78
N GLU A 17 -11.51 22.07 -21.88
CA GLU A 17 -11.77 20.66 -22.12
C GLU A 17 -11.47 19.91 -20.82
N ARG A 18 -12.51 19.40 -20.16
CA ARG A 18 -12.38 18.49 -19.03
C ARG A 18 -11.79 17.20 -19.60
N THR A 19 -10.49 17.16 -19.79
CA THR A 19 -9.74 15.97 -20.22
C THR A 19 -10.00 14.88 -19.18
N PHE A 20 -10.81 13.90 -19.56
CA PHE A 20 -10.93 12.67 -18.78
C PHE A 20 -9.60 11.94 -18.90
N GLU A 21 -9.07 11.48 -17.78
CA GLU A 21 -7.83 10.74 -17.73
C GLU A 21 -8.13 9.31 -17.28
N SER A 22 -7.57 8.33 -17.99
CA SER A 22 -7.68 6.91 -17.67
C SER A 22 -6.53 6.53 -16.77
N ILE A 23 -6.81 6.04 -15.57
CA ILE A 23 -5.83 5.38 -14.71
C ILE A 23 -5.77 3.90 -15.09
N GLU A 24 -4.61 3.45 -15.56
CA GLU A 24 -4.41 2.05 -15.88
C GLU A 24 -4.24 1.20 -14.62
N LEU A 25 -5.22 0.34 -14.37
CA LEU A 25 -5.17 -0.65 -13.30
C LEU A 25 -4.32 -1.84 -13.71
N THR A 26 -3.59 -2.36 -12.73
CA THR A 26 -2.77 -3.56 -12.87
C THR A 26 -3.50 -4.76 -12.29
N THR A 27 -3.05 -5.95 -12.67
CA THR A 27 -3.47 -7.21 -12.02
C THR A 27 -3.32 -7.16 -10.51
N LEU A 28 -2.26 -6.52 -9.99
CA LEU A 28 -2.01 -6.45 -8.56
C LEU A 28 -3.04 -5.58 -7.83
N ASP A 29 -3.40 -4.44 -8.42
CA ASP A 29 -4.44 -3.54 -7.86
C ASP A 29 -5.75 -4.31 -7.63
N HIS A 30 -6.16 -5.09 -8.64
CA HIS A 30 -7.35 -5.92 -8.55
C HIS A 30 -7.17 -7.09 -7.57
N ALA A 31 -6.02 -7.76 -7.56
CA ALA A 31 -5.78 -8.90 -6.70
C ALA A 31 -5.86 -8.51 -5.22
N ILE A 32 -5.25 -7.39 -4.82
CA ILE A 32 -5.26 -6.90 -3.44
C ILE A 32 -6.66 -6.44 -3.03
N ALA A 33 -7.32 -5.64 -3.87
CA ALA A 33 -8.66 -5.17 -3.59
C ALA A 33 -9.66 -6.33 -3.48
N ALA A 34 -9.56 -7.33 -4.36
CA ALA A 34 -10.36 -8.54 -4.29
C ALA A 34 -10.04 -9.38 -3.04
N TYR A 35 -8.76 -9.56 -2.71
CA TYR A 35 -8.35 -10.24 -1.48
C TYR A 35 -8.99 -9.59 -0.25
N ARG A 36 -8.88 -8.25 -0.11
CA ARG A 36 -9.50 -7.48 0.99
C ARG A 36 -11.01 -7.65 1.01
N HIS A 37 -11.65 -7.56 -0.16
CA HIS A 37 -13.09 -7.75 -0.29
C HIS A 37 -13.53 -9.11 0.25
N TYR A 38 -12.90 -10.19 -0.21
CA TYR A 38 -13.29 -11.54 0.14
C TYR A 38 -12.90 -11.92 1.58
N LYS A 39 -11.75 -11.45 2.07
CA LYS A 39 -11.34 -11.63 3.47
C LYS A 39 -12.29 -10.95 4.44
N SER A 40 -12.69 -9.70 4.18
CA SER A 40 -13.65 -8.99 5.03
C SER A 40 -15.01 -9.70 5.15
N LYS A 41 -15.36 -10.51 4.14
CA LYS A 41 -16.58 -11.32 4.08
C LYS A 41 -16.40 -12.78 4.53
N ASN A 42 -15.20 -13.17 4.98
CA ASN A 42 -14.85 -14.55 5.34
C ASN A 42 -15.16 -15.56 4.22
N ILE A 43 -14.93 -15.18 2.96
CA ILE A 43 -15.13 -16.07 1.81
C ILE A 43 -13.92 -17.00 1.65
N ASP A 44 -14.20 -18.27 1.36
CA ASP A 44 -13.17 -19.28 1.08
C ASP A 44 -12.47 -19.00 -0.25
N LEU A 45 -11.27 -18.41 -0.16
CA LEU A 45 -10.49 -17.96 -1.32
C LEU A 45 -10.18 -19.10 -2.30
N THR A 46 -10.00 -20.33 -1.81
CA THR A 46 -9.62 -21.50 -2.63
C THR A 46 -10.67 -21.85 -3.70
N LYS A 47 -11.92 -21.48 -3.44
CA LYS A 47 -13.07 -21.74 -4.31
C LYS A 47 -13.40 -20.62 -5.29
N LEU A 48 -12.73 -19.47 -5.20
CA LEU A 48 -13.02 -18.32 -6.05
C LEU A 48 -12.79 -18.62 -7.54
N GLU A 49 -13.62 -18.09 -8.41
CA GLU A 49 -13.45 -18.16 -9.85
C GLU A 49 -13.36 -16.75 -10.44
N GLN A 50 -12.89 -16.65 -11.68
CA GLN A 50 -12.80 -15.37 -12.38
C GLN A 50 -14.14 -14.63 -12.41
N ASN A 51 -15.24 -15.39 -12.55
CA ASN A 51 -16.59 -14.85 -12.57
C ASN A 51 -17.02 -14.23 -11.22
N ASP A 52 -16.42 -14.64 -10.09
CA ASP A 52 -16.70 -13.99 -8.81
C ASP A 52 -16.17 -12.56 -8.81
N ILE A 53 -14.95 -12.33 -9.33
CA ILE A 53 -14.41 -10.96 -9.47
C ILE A 53 -15.30 -10.10 -10.37
N PHE A 54 -15.81 -10.65 -11.49
CA PHE A 54 -16.70 -9.88 -12.36
C PHE A 54 -18.05 -9.57 -11.71
N ARG A 55 -18.59 -10.49 -10.91
CA ARG A 55 -19.83 -10.27 -10.16
C ARG A 55 -19.66 -9.16 -9.12
N ASP A 56 -18.53 -9.15 -8.44
CA ASP A 56 -18.25 -8.27 -7.30
C ASP A 56 -17.35 -7.07 -7.72
N ILE A 57 -17.30 -6.75 -9.02
CA ILE A 57 -16.31 -5.82 -9.59
C ILE A 57 -16.48 -4.39 -9.07
N TYR A 58 -17.71 -3.96 -8.79
CA TYR A 58 -18.00 -2.62 -8.28
C TYR A 58 -17.46 -2.44 -6.86
N GLU A 59 -17.65 -3.43 -6.00
CA GLU A 59 -17.14 -3.42 -4.64
C GLU A 59 -15.62 -3.51 -4.60
N ILE A 60 -15.02 -4.33 -5.48
CA ILE A 60 -13.56 -4.44 -5.63
C ILE A 60 -12.99 -3.09 -6.07
N LYS A 61 -13.58 -2.47 -7.10
CA LYS A 61 -13.18 -1.16 -7.59
C LYS A 61 -13.34 -0.07 -6.54
N SER A 62 -14.41 -0.10 -5.75
CA SER A 62 -14.61 0.82 -4.63
C SER A 62 -13.47 0.81 -3.61
N ILE A 63 -12.84 -0.35 -3.38
CA ILE A 63 -11.66 -0.45 -2.52
C ILE A 63 -10.47 0.24 -3.17
N ILE A 64 -10.23 0.03 -4.46
CA ILE A 64 -9.15 0.71 -5.20
C ILE A 64 -9.33 2.24 -5.14
N TYR A 65 -10.58 2.71 -5.23
CA TYR A 65 -10.87 4.15 -5.20
C TYR A 65 -10.60 4.78 -3.84
N SER A 66 -10.68 4.00 -2.78
CA SER A 66 -10.39 4.46 -1.42
C SER A 66 -8.92 4.80 -1.20
N TYR A 67 -8.01 4.39 -2.09
CA TYR A 67 -6.59 4.76 -1.99
C TYR A 67 -6.33 6.25 -2.26
N GLY A 68 -7.25 6.96 -2.92
CA GLY A 68 -7.19 8.42 -3.04
C GLY A 68 -6.02 8.97 -3.87
N SER A 69 -5.54 10.17 -3.49
CA SER A 69 -4.54 10.94 -4.25
C SER A 69 -3.21 10.23 -4.43
N ASP A 70 -2.74 9.53 -3.41
CA ASP A 70 -1.41 8.89 -3.41
C ASP A 70 -1.31 7.80 -4.48
N PHE A 71 -2.40 7.05 -4.68
CA PHE A 71 -2.51 6.07 -5.75
C PHE A 71 -2.43 6.74 -7.13
N ILE A 72 -3.15 7.85 -7.30
CA ILE A 72 -3.19 8.59 -8.57
C ILE A 72 -1.82 9.18 -8.90
N GLU A 73 -1.15 9.78 -7.91
CA GLU A 73 0.19 10.33 -8.07
C GLU A 73 1.21 9.26 -8.48
N GLU A 74 1.17 8.09 -7.86
CA GLU A 74 2.02 6.97 -8.29
C GLU A 74 1.76 6.57 -9.74
N LYS A 75 0.49 6.50 -10.14
CA LYS A 75 0.11 6.14 -11.52
C LYS A 75 0.62 7.18 -12.51
N LYS A 76 0.60 8.47 -12.15
CA LYS A 76 1.22 9.54 -12.94
C LYS A 76 2.73 9.34 -13.08
N GLU A 77 3.44 9.10 -11.98
CA GLU A 77 4.89 8.88 -11.99
C GLU A 77 5.33 7.68 -12.84
N LYS A 78 4.42 6.73 -13.10
CA LYS A 78 4.66 5.52 -13.89
C LYS A 78 4.18 5.61 -15.35
N ASP A 79 3.77 6.78 -15.80
CA ASP A 79 3.14 6.98 -17.13
C ASP A 79 1.94 6.04 -17.35
N LYS A 80 1.17 5.78 -16.29
CA LYS A 80 -0.04 4.93 -16.30
C LYS A 80 -1.32 5.74 -16.33
N ILE A 81 -1.21 6.99 -16.75
CA ILE A 81 -2.34 7.87 -16.96
C ILE A 81 -2.37 8.28 -18.42
N SER A 82 -3.48 7.99 -19.09
CA SER A 82 -3.66 8.22 -20.51
C SER A 82 -4.87 9.14 -20.73
N PRO A 83 -4.80 10.16 -21.61
CA PRO A 83 -5.96 10.98 -21.92
C PRO A 83 -7.05 10.14 -22.61
N ILE A 84 -8.31 10.40 -22.28
CA ILE A 84 -9.48 9.75 -22.88
C ILE A 84 -10.18 10.75 -23.80
N SER A 85 -10.46 10.32 -25.02
CA SER A 85 -11.31 11.09 -25.94
C SER A 85 -12.78 11.06 -25.48
N GLU A 86 -13.53 12.14 -25.69
CA GLU A 86 -14.95 12.21 -25.32
C GLU A 86 -15.81 11.07 -25.90
N GLN A 87 -15.40 10.50 -27.05
CA GLN A 87 -16.09 9.40 -27.72
C GLN A 87 -16.00 8.06 -26.96
N ASN A 88 -14.93 7.85 -26.18
CA ASN A 88 -14.74 6.63 -25.39
C ASN A 88 -15.35 6.73 -23.99
N ARG A 89 -15.96 7.86 -23.63
CA ARG A 89 -16.53 8.12 -22.30
C ARG A 89 -17.65 7.14 -21.91
N ASN A 90 -18.42 6.64 -22.88
CA ASN A 90 -19.52 5.70 -22.64
C ASN A 90 -19.04 4.24 -22.56
N CYS A 91 -17.74 3.97 -22.79
CA CYS A 91 -17.16 2.63 -22.70
C CYS A 91 -16.70 2.29 -21.29
N PHE A 92 -16.80 3.24 -20.36
CA PHE A 92 -16.38 3.06 -18.97
C PHE A 92 -17.59 3.28 -18.06
N ASP A 93 -18.00 2.21 -17.38
CA ASP A 93 -18.96 2.31 -16.28
C ASP A 93 -18.30 3.05 -15.10
N ASP A 94 -18.98 4.08 -14.60
CA ASP A 94 -18.63 4.93 -13.44
C ASP A 94 -17.35 5.80 -13.52
N PRO A 95 -17.43 7.02 -14.10
CA PRO A 95 -16.37 8.01 -13.93
C PRO A 95 -16.33 8.51 -12.47
N HIS A 96 -15.21 8.30 -11.79
CA HIS A 96 -14.96 8.87 -10.47
C HIS A 96 -14.51 10.32 -10.59
N ASN A 97 -15.27 11.22 -9.96
CA ASN A 97 -14.85 12.59 -9.80
C ASN A 97 -13.82 12.65 -8.65
N VAL A 98 -12.59 13.07 -8.96
CA VAL A 98 -11.56 13.33 -7.94
C VAL A 98 -11.33 14.84 -7.90
N LEU A 99 -11.58 15.43 -6.74
CA LEU A 99 -11.24 16.82 -6.45
C LEU A 99 -9.74 16.91 -6.15
N TYR A 100 -8.99 17.69 -6.92
CA TYR A 100 -7.57 17.95 -6.68
C TYR A 100 -7.27 19.44 -6.90
N ASN A 101 -6.78 20.14 -5.87
CA ASN A 101 -6.43 21.57 -5.90
C ASN A 101 -7.50 22.46 -6.55
N ASP A 102 -8.74 22.40 -6.04
CA ASP A 102 -9.92 23.14 -6.52
C ASP A 102 -10.36 22.86 -7.97
N ASN A 103 -9.68 21.94 -8.66
CA ASN A 103 -10.02 21.47 -9.99
C ASN A 103 -10.68 20.08 -9.92
N MET A 104 -11.80 19.92 -10.62
CA MET A 104 -12.48 18.64 -10.77
C MET A 104 -11.82 17.83 -11.88
N PHE A 105 -10.90 16.93 -11.53
CA PHE A 105 -10.36 15.95 -12.46
C PHE A 105 -11.29 14.74 -12.51
N LYS A 106 -11.56 14.24 -13.72
CA LYS A 106 -12.40 13.06 -13.92
C LYS A 106 -11.51 11.90 -14.32
N TYR A 107 -11.12 11.12 -13.31
CA TYR A 107 -10.38 9.89 -13.54
C TYR A 107 -11.36 8.76 -13.79
N VAL A 108 -11.01 7.93 -14.76
CA VAL A 108 -11.71 6.70 -15.05
C VAL A 108 -10.70 5.57 -14.91
N TYR A 109 -11.12 4.45 -14.32
CA TYR A 109 -10.22 3.33 -14.10
C TYR A 109 -10.34 2.34 -15.25
N SER A 110 -9.23 2.04 -15.90
CA SER A 110 -9.17 1.12 -17.02
C SER A 110 -8.62 -0.24 -16.61
N ASP A 111 -9.38 -1.28 -16.90
CA ASP A 111 -9.03 -2.67 -16.61
C ASP A 111 -8.37 -3.38 -17.80
N THR A 112 -8.07 -2.65 -18.87
CA THR A 112 -7.57 -3.21 -20.15
C THR A 112 -6.33 -4.08 -20.01
N LEU A 113 -5.49 -3.83 -19.00
CA LEU A 113 -4.26 -4.57 -18.73
C LEU A 113 -4.39 -5.58 -17.58
N VAL A 114 -5.60 -5.79 -17.06
CA VAL A 114 -5.85 -6.65 -15.91
C VAL A 114 -6.03 -8.09 -16.35
N ASP A 115 -5.05 -8.93 -15.99
CA ASP A 115 -5.19 -10.38 -16.09
C ASP A 115 -5.94 -10.93 -14.86
N TYR A 116 -7.26 -11.09 -14.98
CA TYR A 116 -8.10 -11.61 -13.90
C TYR A 116 -7.84 -13.08 -13.55
N GLN A 117 -7.33 -13.88 -14.49
CA GLN A 117 -6.95 -15.27 -14.20
C GLN A 117 -5.73 -15.29 -13.29
N LYS A 118 -4.76 -14.42 -13.57
CA LYS A 118 -3.59 -14.24 -12.70
C LYS A 118 -3.96 -13.65 -11.34
N ALA A 119 -4.89 -12.69 -11.29
CA ALA A 119 -5.39 -12.17 -10.02
C ALA A 119 -6.00 -13.28 -9.15
N ILE A 120 -6.83 -14.15 -9.72
CA ILE A 120 -7.39 -15.31 -9.01
C ILE A 120 -6.30 -16.27 -8.53
N LYS A 121 -5.28 -16.55 -9.35
CA LYS A 121 -4.15 -17.40 -8.94
C LYS A 121 -3.46 -16.85 -7.70
N TRP A 122 -3.16 -15.55 -7.70
CA TRP A 122 -2.57 -14.88 -6.53
C TRP A 122 -3.48 -14.96 -5.32
N ILE A 123 -4.77 -14.63 -5.44
CA ILE A 123 -5.69 -14.66 -4.29
C ILE A 123 -5.82 -16.08 -3.69
N LYS A 124 -5.72 -17.13 -4.53
CA LYS A 124 -5.79 -18.53 -4.10
C LYS A 124 -4.51 -19.07 -3.49
N ASP A 125 -3.39 -18.42 -3.76
CA ASP A 125 -2.07 -18.80 -3.28
C ASP A 125 -1.53 -17.68 -2.37
N PRO A 126 -1.76 -17.78 -1.05
CA PRO A 126 -1.30 -16.79 -0.09
C PRO A 126 0.21 -16.53 -0.19
N GLU A 127 1.02 -17.53 -0.50
CA GLU A 127 2.47 -17.30 -0.63
C GLU A 127 2.78 -16.46 -1.88
N GLU A 128 2.15 -16.76 -3.02
CA GLU A 128 2.38 -15.98 -4.25
C GLU A 128 1.87 -14.53 -4.12
N LEU A 129 0.74 -14.30 -3.46
CA LEU A 129 0.23 -12.96 -3.20
C LEU A 129 1.13 -12.19 -2.23
N LYS A 130 1.61 -12.83 -1.15
CA LYS A 130 2.58 -12.26 -0.21
C LYS A 130 3.83 -11.80 -0.94
N ASP A 131 4.47 -12.69 -1.69
CA ASP A 131 5.69 -12.39 -2.43
C ASP A 131 5.47 -11.24 -3.42
N THR A 132 4.35 -11.25 -4.13
CA THR A 132 4.00 -10.18 -5.08
C THR A 132 3.83 -8.83 -4.38
N LEU A 133 3.18 -8.82 -3.22
CA LEU A 133 2.93 -7.62 -2.43
C LEU A 133 4.22 -7.05 -1.82
N GLU A 134 5.09 -7.91 -1.29
CA GLU A 134 6.43 -7.54 -0.81
C GLU A 134 7.28 -6.94 -1.93
N GLN A 135 7.31 -7.58 -3.11
CA GLN A 135 8.04 -7.07 -4.27
C GLN A 135 7.48 -5.74 -4.77
N ALA A 136 6.17 -5.50 -4.63
CA ALA A 136 5.57 -4.22 -4.94
C ALA A 136 6.00 -3.14 -3.94
N ALA A 137 5.95 -3.43 -2.64
CA ALA A 137 6.38 -2.53 -1.57
C ALA A 137 7.88 -2.17 -1.61
N LEU A 138 8.72 -3.07 -2.15
CA LEU A 138 10.15 -2.84 -2.37
C LEU A 138 10.47 -1.92 -3.54
N LYS A 139 9.57 -1.79 -4.52
CA LYS A 139 9.80 -0.87 -5.65
C LYS A 139 9.73 0.57 -5.16
N LYS A 140 10.50 1.45 -5.80
CA LYS A 140 10.67 2.87 -5.43
C LYS A 140 9.34 3.62 -5.25
N ASN A 141 8.32 3.17 -5.98
CA ASN A 141 6.98 3.77 -6.03
C ASN A 141 5.93 2.64 -5.88
N GLY A 142 5.94 1.86 -4.79
CA GLY A 142 4.86 0.92 -4.46
C GLY A 142 4.47 1.06 -3.00
N ASN A 143 4.65 2.27 -2.49
CA ASN A 143 4.78 2.56 -1.09
C ASN A 143 3.42 2.68 -0.38
N PHE A 144 2.32 2.81 -1.13
CA PHE A 144 0.96 2.72 -0.58
C PHE A 144 0.55 1.27 -0.27
N TYR A 145 1.15 0.28 -0.95
CA TYR A 145 0.92 -1.14 -0.64
C TYR A 145 1.48 -1.56 0.73
N ILE A 146 2.25 -0.71 1.42
CA ILE A 146 2.68 -0.99 2.79
C ILE A 146 1.50 -1.19 3.72
N SER A 147 0.46 -0.36 3.60
CA SER A 147 -0.74 -0.56 4.41
C SER A 147 -1.39 -1.91 4.11
N ASP A 148 -1.52 -2.26 2.82
CA ASP A 148 -2.09 -3.54 2.41
C ASP A 148 -1.20 -4.73 2.84
N LEU A 149 0.12 -4.57 2.86
CA LEU A 149 1.07 -5.59 3.33
C LEU A 149 0.91 -5.84 4.83
N VAL A 150 0.71 -4.79 5.63
CA VAL A 150 0.43 -4.91 7.06
C VAL A 150 -0.89 -5.65 7.29
N ASP A 151 -1.96 -5.23 6.61
CA ASP A 151 -3.26 -5.89 6.70
C ASP A 151 -3.14 -7.36 6.29
N TYR A 152 -2.44 -7.65 5.21
CA TYR A 152 -2.17 -9.01 4.75
C TYR A 152 -1.51 -9.88 5.84
N TYR A 153 -0.43 -9.38 6.45
CA TYR A 153 0.27 -10.10 7.51
C TYR A 153 -0.62 -10.34 8.73
N LYS A 154 -1.51 -9.40 9.06
CA LYS A 154 -2.47 -9.54 10.16
C LYS A 154 -3.53 -10.59 9.83
N ASP A 155 -4.12 -10.50 8.63
CA ASP A 155 -5.16 -11.41 8.16
C ASP A 155 -4.68 -12.86 8.05
N GLU A 156 -3.41 -13.06 7.68
CA GLU A 156 -2.77 -14.38 7.59
C GLU A 156 -2.03 -14.79 8.87
N ASN A 157 -2.09 -13.99 9.93
CA ASN A 157 -1.42 -14.24 11.21
C ASN A 157 0.10 -14.52 11.07
N ILE A 158 0.75 -13.77 10.17
CA ILE A 158 2.17 -13.82 9.88
C ILE A 158 2.92 -12.83 10.78
N SER A 159 4.08 -13.24 11.30
CA SER A 159 4.88 -12.35 12.14
C SER A 159 5.50 -11.21 11.32
N PHE A 160 5.46 -9.96 11.80
CA PHE A 160 6.20 -8.85 11.18
C PHE A 160 7.73 -9.05 11.15
N ASN A 161 8.27 -10.02 11.90
CA ASN A 161 9.66 -10.44 11.75
C ASN A 161 9.96 -11.09 10.38
N GLU A 162 8.93 -11.54 9.68
CA GLU A 162 9.02 -12.10 8.33
C GLU A 162 8.94 -11.03 7.24
N ILE A 163 8.74 -9.75 7.58
CA ILE A 163 8.83 -8.68 6.59
C ILE A 163 10.29 -8.60 6.09
N PRO A 164 10.51 -8.50 4.76
CA PRO A 164 11.84 -8.32 4.20
C PRO A 164 12.61 -7.19 4.87
N LYS A 165 13.89 -7.43 5.18
CA LYS A 165 14.72 -6.46 5.91
C LYS A 165 14.83 -5.12 5.18
N GLU A 166 14.81 -5.17 3.85
CA GLU A 166 14.84 -3.99 3.01
C GLU A 166 13.59 -3.11 3.21
N ILE A 167 12.41 -3.70 3.44
CA ILE A 167 11.19 -2.95 3.81
C ILE A 167 11.33 -2.38 5.22
N GLU A 168 11.79 -3.18 6.20
CA GLU A 168 12.05 -2.72 7.57
C GLU A 168 13.00 -1.50 7.58
N GLU A 169 14.10 -1.56 6.84
CA GLU A 169 15.08 -0.47 6.76
C GLU A 169 14.52 0.80 6.10
N ARG A 170 13.74 0.66 5.03
CA ARG A 170 13.08 1.80 4.37
C ARG A 170 12.04 2.43 5.29
N PHE A 171 11.32 1.62 6.05
CA PHE A 171 10.36 2.08 7.05
C PHE A 171 11.03 2.87 8.18
N LEU A 172 12.12 2.34 8.75
CA LEU A 172 12.88 3.03 9.79
C LEU A 172 13.53 4.34 9.31
N LYS A 173 13.83 4.47 8.02
CA LYS A 173 14.32 5.72 7.40
C LYS A 173 13.22 6.75 7.14
N GLY A 174 11.95 6.40 7.32
CA GLY A 174 10.81 7.26 7.03
C GLY A 174 10.46 7.33 5.54
N ASP A 175 10.95 6.42 4.69
CA ASP A 175 10.66 6.43 3.25
C ASP A 175 9.16 6.30 2.95
N TYR A 176 8.41 5.69 3.89
CA TYR A 176 6.97 5.46 3.77
C TYR A 176 6.12 6.54 4.46
N ASP A 177 6.70 7.46 5.23
CA ASP A 177 5.95 8.45 6.03
C ASP A 177 5.07 9.37 5.15
N LYS A 178 5.54 9.67 3.93
CA LYS A 178 4.79 10.51 2.98
C LYS A 178 3.51 9.86 2.43
N PHE A 179 3.30 8.56 2.68
CA PHE A 179 2.09 7.81 2.30
C PHE A 179 1.18 7.52 3.50
N LYS A 180 1.56 8.01 4.69
CA LYS A 180 0.72 7.91 5.88
C LYS A 180 -0.45 8.89 5.73
N THR A 181 -1.65 8.35 5.75
CA THR A 181 -2.92 9.08 5.75
C THR A 181 -3.67 8.76 7.04
N ASP A 182 -4.73 9.52 7.34
CA ASP A 182 -5.59 9.21 8.49
C ASP A 182 -6.17 7.78 8.41
N ALA A 183 -6.50 7.33 7.19
CA ALA A 183 -7.12 6.03 6.93
C ALA A 183 -6.18 4.83 7.18
N ASN A 184 -4.87 4.99 6.93
CA ASN A 184 -3.90 3.90 7.11
C ASN A 184 -2.97 4.10 8.32
N SER A 185 -3.10 5.21 9.04
CA SER A 185 -2.22 5.63 10.13
C SER A 185 -1.93 4.53 11.16
N ASN A 186 -2.95 3.77 11.54
CA ASN A 186 -2.84 2.65 12.48
C ASN A 186 -1.85 1.58 12.02
N ASN A 187 -1.85 1.22 10.73
CA ASN A 187 -0.95 0.18 10.19
C ASN A 187 0.51 0.62 10.29
N TYR A 188 0.79 1.90 10.05
CA TYR A 188 2.11 2.48 10.21
C TYR A 188 2.53 2.53 11.68
N GLU A 189 1.62 2.90 12.59
CA GLU A 189 1.92 2.97 14.03
C GLU A 189 2.16 1.59 14.64
N GLU A 190 1.44 0.58 14.19
CA GLU A 190 1.67 -0.81 14.59
C GLU A 190 3.03 -1.34 14.11
N LEU A 191 3.38 -1.14 12.84
CA LEU A 191 4.70 -1.47 12.29
C LEU A 191 5.83 -0.77 13.05
N ARG A 192 5.65 0.53 13.31
CA ARG A 192 6.62 1.33 14.06
C ARG A 192 6.80 0.78 15.47
N SER A 193 5.70 0.51 16.17
CA SER A 193 5.72 -0.07 17.52
C SER A 193 6.42 -1.42 17.53
N HIS A 194 6.21 -2.25 16.50
CA HIS A 194 6.90 -3.53 16.37
C HIS A 194 8.42 -3.37 16.28
N TYR A 195 8.91 -2.48 15.41
CA TYR A 195 10.36 -2.29 15.24
C TYR A 195 11.03 -1.55 16.39
N GLU A 196 10.36 -0.56 17.01
CA GLU A 196 10.86 0.09 18.23
C GLU A 196 11.01 -0.93 19.37
N ASN A 197 10.02 -1.81 19.58
CA ASN A 197 10.12 -2.89 20.56
C ASN A 197 11.25 -3.88 20.22
N LYS A 198 11.43 -4.21 18.95
CA LYS A 198 12.52 -5.07 18.47
C LYS A 198 13.89 -4.46 18.75
N GLU A 199 14.05 -3.15 18.58
CA GLU A 199 15.28 -2.43 18.93
C GLU A 199 15.52 -2.40 20.44
N LEU A 200 14.51 -2.07 21.25
CA LEU A 200 14.61 -2.10 22.70
C LEU A 200 15.06 -3.49 23.20
N LEU A 201 14.47 -4.56 22.68
CA LEU A 201 14.86 -5.93 23.03
C LEU A 201 16.32 -6.27 22.65
N LYS A 202 16.83 -5.73 21.53
CA LYS A 202 18.25 -5.86 21.15
C LYS A 202 19.14 -5.11 22.14
N GLU A 203 18.78 -3.89 22.52
CA GLU A 203 19.52 -3.09 23.50
C GLU A 203 19.59 -3.77 24.87
N PHE A 204 18.45 -4.25 25.40
CA PHE A 204 18.39 -5.01 26.65
C PHE A 204 19.27 -6.25 26.61
N SER A 205 19.19 -7.05 25.53
CA SER A 205 20.02 -8.25 25.35
C SER A 205 21.51 -7.92 25.32
N SER A 206 21.91 -6.86 24.61
CA SER A 206 23.31 -6.43 24.54
C SER A 206 23.85 -5.93 25.88
N ASN A 207 23.05 -5.18 26.63
CA ASN A 207 23.41 -4.66 27.95
C ASN A 207 23.54 -5.78 28.98
N GLU A 208 22.59 -6.72 29.03
CA GLU A 208 22.69 -7.90 29.91
C GLU A 208 23.94 -8.73 29.61
N GLN A 209 24.27 -8.93 28.33
CA GLN A 209 25.47 -9.67 27.93
C GLN A 209 26.75 -8.92 28.35
N LYS A 210 26.75 -7.59 28.23
CA LYS A 210 27.87 -6.73 28.65
C LYS A 210 28.05 -6.76 30.17
N GLU A 211 26.98 -6.68 30.95
CA GLU A 211 27.03 -6.80 32.41
C GLU A 211 27.49 -8.18 32.86
N LYS A 212 26.99 -9.26 32.25
CA LYS A 212 27.46 -10.62 32.52
C LYS A 212 28.97 -10.75 32.25
N ARG A 213 29.47 -10.25 31.11
CA ARG A 213 30.91 -10.27 30.79
C ARG A 213 31.75 -9.50 31.82
N GLN A 214 31.35 -8.29 32.19
CA GLN A 214 32.06 -7.49 33.21
C GLN A 214 32.07 -8.17 34.59
N ARG A 215 31.01 -8.90 34.95
CA ARG A 215 30.95 -9.66 36.20
C ARG A 215 31.92 -10.84 36.18
N PHE A 216 32.02 -11.56 35.07
CA PHE A 216 33.01 -12.64 34.91
C PHE A 216 34.45 -12.12 34.94
N GLU A 217 34.74 -10.98 34.29
CA GLU A 217 36.07 -10.36 34.34
C GLU A 217 36.45 -9.91 35.75
N ARG A 218 35.50 -9.34 36.51
CA ARG A 218 35.71 -9.00 37.92
C ARG A 218 36.04 -10.22 38.77
N ILE A 219 35.28 -11.31 38.62
CA ILE A 219 35.54 -12.58 39.35
C ILE A 219 36.90 -13.18 38.95
N ARG A 220 37.27 -13.11 37.67
CA ARG A 220 38.57 -13.63 37.18
C ARG A 220 39.76 -12.84 37.73
N ASN A 221 39.59 -11.53 37.90
CA ASN A 221 40.64 -10.62 38.36
C ASN A 221 40.63 -10.40 39.88
N GLU A 222 39.68 -11.01 40.61
CA GLU A 222 39.69 -10.97 42.07
C GLU A 222 40.87 -11.81 42.60
N PRO A 223 41.75 -11.22 43.42
CA PRO A 223 42.86 -11.96 44.00
C PRO A 223 42.31 -13.05 44.92
N LEU A 224 42.74 -14.30 44.69
CA LEU A 224 42.42 -15.46 45.51
C LEU A 224 42.72 -15.14 46.98
N LYS A 225 41.67 -14.92 47.78
CA LYS A 225 41.77 -14.85 49.24
C LYS A 225 42.11 -16.25 49.74
N ILE A 226 43.41 -16.56 49.78
CA ILE A 226 43.93 -17.74 50.47
C ILE A 226 43.62 -17.55 51.95
N LYS A 227 42.53 -18.16 52.44
CA LYS A 227 42.31 -18.34 53.86
C LYS A 227 43.41 -19.24 54.38
N ARG A 228 44.47 -18.66 54.95
CA ARG A 228 45.40 -19.40 55.81
C ARG A 228 44.58 -19.93 56.98
N ARG A 229 44.36 -21.25 57.01
CA ARG A 229 43.93 -21.95 58.21
C ARG A 229 45.10 -21.83 59.20
N LEU A 230 44.87 -21.08 60.28
CA LEU A 230 45.68 -21.13 61.50
C LEU A 230 45.35 -22.42 62.25
#